data_AF-A0A6B0TT03-F1
#
_entry.id   AF-A0A6B0TT03-F1
#
_cell.length_a   1.000
_cell.length_b   1.000
_cell.length_c   1.000
_cell.angle_alpha   90.00
_cell.angle_beta   90.00
_cell.angle_gamma   90.00
#
_symmetry.space_group_name_H-M   'P 1'
#
loop_
_entity.id
_entity.type
_entity.pdbx_description
1 polymer ?
#
loop_
_entity_poly.entity_id
_entity_poly.type
_entity_poly.pdbx_seq_one_letter_code
_entity_poly.pdbx_strand_id
1 'polypeptide(L)'
;MSFEVVLLIGGLIGLVALGVPIAFALAVACLPLILLDPRLDFGIVVHRSYNALDSFLLLAVPFFLLAGNLMNEARVTEKLVRMAYGFVGHLRGGLAHVNVLVSMLFAGISGSSTADTAGVGSVLIPAMKEKGYDVPFSVAITAASSVMGIIIPPSLVMVVWGAITGTSVSALFAGGILPGILVGVGQMAVIVWLAKRRGYPTEPRQSLPEVASNTRQAILPLLMPLIILGGIMFGIFTPTEASILAVLYALFLGVVVYRTIKFRNLYSVLLNTVRISSLSLFCVATAGVFGWMLAYYRVPYEIAQLSSTIDNPMLLLAAIALTFLVLGTFLDGLVVAIIIGPIFLPSIAALGIDPVQYGIIATVSVSIGLVTPPYGLCLFLASTIGGIEVEDALADTLILVGVMIVILALLIIFPQITMFLPGLLLG
;
A
#
# COMPACT_ATOMS: atom_id res chain seq x y z
N MET A 1 -25.06 4.35 -19.89
CA MET A 1 -23.67 4.57 -20.31
C MET A 1 -23.66 5.10 -21.73
N SER A 2 -23.11 6.29 -21.91
CA SER A 2 -22.93 6.90 -23.23
C SER A 2 -21.83 6.18 -24.04
N PHE A 3 -21.82 6.38 -25.35
CA PHE A 3 -20.84 5.79 -26.27
C PHE A 3 -19.39 6.14 -25.87
N GLU A 4 -19.19 7.37 -25.38
CA GLU A 4 -17.89 7.89 -24.97
C GLU A 4 -17.34 7.12 -23.76
N VAL A 5 -18.19 6.80 -22.79
CA VAL A 5 -17.79 6.06 -21.59
C VAL A 5 -17.43 4.62 -21.94
N VAL A 6 -18.17 4.00 -22.86
CA VAL A 6 -17.84 2.66 -23.37
C VAL A 6 -16.50 2.68 -24.09
N LEU A 7 -16.23 3.70 -24.91
CA LEU A 7 -14.96 3.82 -25.62
C LEU A 7 -13.79 4.04 -24.65
N LEU A 8 -13.97 4.86 -23.61
CA LEU A 8 -12.94 5.15 -22.61
C LEU A 8 -12.60 3.93 -21.76
N ILE A 9 -13.62 3.31 -21.14
CA ILE A 9 -13.45 2.16 -20.24
C ILE A 9 -13.07 0.91 -21.05
N GLY A 10 -13.74 0.67 -22.17
CA GLY A 10 -13.45 -0.44 -23.07
C GLY A 10 -12.06 -0.32 -23.70
N GLY A 11 -11.64 0.89 -24.06
CA GLY A 11 -10.28 1.16 -24.54
C GLY A 11 -9.22 0.85 -23.49
N LEU A 12 -9.42 1.29 -22.24
CA LEU A 12 -8.53 0.96 -21.13
C LEU A 12 -8.44 -0.56 -20.91
N ILE A 13 -9.58 -1.24 -20.80
CA ILE A 13 -9.65 -2.70 -20.58
C ILE A 13 -8.97 -3.44 -21.74
N GLY A 14 -9.24 -3.04 -22.98
CA GLY A 14 -8.64 -3.65 -24.17
C GLY A 14 -7.12 -3.49 -24.20
N LEU A 15 -6.60 -2.30 -23.89
CA LEU A 15 -5.15 -2.05 -23.84
C LEU A 15 -4.47 -2.85 -22.71
N VAL A 16 -5.10 -2.92 -21.54
CA VAL A 16 -4.59 -3.74 -20.42
C VAL A 16 -4.60 -5.23 -20.78
N ALA A 17 -5.64 -5.72 -21.45
CA ALA A 17 -5.71 -7.10 -21.93
C ALA A 17 -4.63 -7.44 -22.96
N LEU A 18 -4.18 -6.44 -23.74
CA LEU A 18 -3.06 -6.57 -24.68
C LEU A 18 -1.68 -6.49 -24.00
N GLY A 19 -1.63 -6.33 -22.67
CA GLY A 19 -0.37 -6.22 -21.93
C GLY A 19 0.30 -4.85 -22.03
N VAL A 20 -0.42 -3.82 -22.46
CA VAL A 20 0.10 -2.45 -22.47
C VAL A 20 0.25 -1.98 -21.02
N PRO A 21 1.42 -1.42 -20.62
CA PRO A 21 1.58 -0.92 -19.25
C PRO A 21 0.54 0.16 -18.93
N ILE A 22 -0.08 0.05 -17.76
CA ILE A 22 -1.25 0.82 -17.34
C ILE A 22 -1.09 2.32 -17.53
N ALA A 23 0.09 2.86 -17.20
CA ALA A 23 0.38 4.28 -17.35
C ALA A 23 0.12 4.77 -18.78
N PHE A 24 0.52 3.99 -19.79
CA PHE A 24 0.26 4.28 -21.20
C PHE A 24 -1.18 3.97 -21.58
N ALA A 25 -1.74 2.87 -21.06
CA ALA A 25 -3.12 2.49 -21.36
C ALA A 25 -4.11 3.60 -20.98
N LEU A 26 -3.91 4.27 -19.83
CA LEU A 26 -4.73 5.39 -19.38
C LEU A 26 -4.68 6.58 -20.33
N ALA A 27 -3.49 6.98 -20.80
CA ALA A 27 -3.33 8.08 -21.73
C ALA A 27 -3.90 7.74 -23.12
N VAL A 28 -3.60 6.54 -23.64
CA VAL A 28 -4.01 6.11 -24.97
C VAL A 28 -5.53 5.89 -25.03
N ALA A 29 -6.15 5.40 -23.96
CA ALA A 29 -7.61 5.27 -23.87
C ALA A 29 -8.35 6.63 -23.99
N CYS A 30 -7.68 7.73 -23.65
CA CYS A 30 -8.23 9.08 -23.78
C CYS A 30 -8.16 9.62 -25.22
N LEU A 31 -7.20 9.16 -26.04
CA LEU A 31 -6.94 9.71 -27.39
C LEU A 31 -8.15 9.64 -28.35
N PRO A 32 -8.89 8.53 -28.45
CA PRO A 32 -10.05 8.47 -29.33
C PRO A 32 -11.09 9.54 -29.02
N LEU A 33 -11.32 9.84 -27.73
CA LEU A 33 -12.31 10.84 -27.34
C LEU A 33 -11.87 12.26 -27.67
N ILE A 34 -10.58 12.57 -27.55
CA ILE A 34 -10.04 13.87 -27.96
C ILE A 34 -10.16 14.07 -29.46
N LEU A 35 -10.00 13.00 -30.25
CA LEU A 35 -10.13 13.06 -31.71
C LEU A 35 -11.58 13.13 -32.18
N LEU A 36 -12.52 12.57 -31.43
CA LEU A 36 -13.93 12.45 -31.82
C LEU A 36 -14.82 13.57 -31.24
N ASP A 37 -14.49 14.14 -30.08
CA ASP A 37 -15.26 15.22 -29.44
C ASP A 37 -14.67 16.59 -29.82
N PRO A 38 -15.37 17.41 -30.64
CA PRO A 38 -14.85 18.70 -31.10
C PRO A 38 -14.62 19.72 -29.97
N ARG A 39 -15.13 19.44 -28.76
CA ARG A 39 -14.96 20.31 -27.58
C ARG A 39 -13.65 20.03 -26.84
N LEU A 40 -12.97 18.94 -27.16
CA LEU A 40 -11.72 18.54 -26.54
C LEU A 40 -10.54 18.88 -27.46
N ASP A 41 -9.46 19.38 -26.86
CA ASP A 41 -8.20 19.60 -27.55
C ASP A 41 -7.06 18.84 -26.86
N PHE A 42 -5.93 18.71 -27.55
CA PHE A 42 -4.72 18.09 -26.99
C PHE A 42 -4.11 18.91 -25.84
N GLY A 43 -4.42 20.20 -25.74
CA GLY A 43 -4.00 21.06 -24.65
C GLY A 43 -4.60 20.62 -23.31
N ILE A 44 -5.81 20.08 -23.30
CA ILE A 44 -6.45 19.49 -22.11
C ILE A 44 -5.61 18.34 -21.57
N VAL A 45 -5.06 17.47 -22.41
CA VAL A 45 -4.21 16.35 -21.96
C VAL A 45 -2.99 16.89 -21.23
N VAL A 46 -2.27 17.82 -21.84
CA VAL A 46 -1.05 18.42 -21.26
C VAL A 46 -1.38 19.14 -19.94
N HIS A 47 -2.42 19.97 -19.94
CA HIS A 47 -2.81 20.76 -18.78
C HIS A 47 -3.32 19.87 -17.64
N ARG A 48 -4.13 18.84 -17.92
CA ARG A 48 -4.64 17.91 -16.90
C ARG A 48 -3.55 17.01 -16.36
N SER A 49 -2.63 16.54 -17.21
CA SER A 49 -1.44 15.82 -16.74
C SER A 49 -0.55 16.67 -15.85
N TYR A 50 -0.32 17.93 -16.20
CA TYR A 50 0.46 18.87 -15.38
C TYR A 50 -0.24 19.13 -14.04
N ASN A 51 -1.52 19.51 -14.05
CA ASN A 51 -2.27 19.80 -12.83
C ASN A 51 -2.39 18.58 -11.90
N ALA A 52 -2.43 17.36 -12.45
CA ALA A 52 -2.44 16.15 -11.64
C ALA A 52 -1.13 15.95 -10.85
N LEU A 53 -0.01 16.47 -11.36
CA LEU A 53 1.29 16.43 -10.70
C LEU A 53 1.54 17.65 -9.78
N ASP A 54 0.89 18.77 -10.07
CA ASP A 54 1.04 20.04 -9.35
C ASP A 54 0.31 20.04 -8.01
N SER A 55 0.72 19.15 -7.10
CA SER A 55 0.20 19.05 -5.74
C SER A 55 1.34 18.93 -4.74
N PHE A 56 1.37 19.84 -3.77
CA PHE A 56 2.36 19.83 -2.69
C PHE A 56 2.36 18.52 -1.89
N LEU A 57 1.20 17.87 -1.76
CA LEU A 57 1.08 16.58 -1.07
C LEU A 57 1.72 15.43 -1.86
N LEU A 58 1.78 15.52 -3.19
CA LEU A 58 2.42 14.48 -4.02
C LEU A 58 3.95 14.49 -3.91
N LEU A 59 4.57 15.59 -3.48
CA LEU A 59 6.00 15.63 -3.16
C LEU A 59 6.37 14.63 -2.05
N ALA A 60 5.42 14.28 -1.17
CA ALA A 60 5.65 13.29 -0.14
C ALA A 60 5.95 11.89 -0.72
N VAL A 61 5.44 11.57 -1.92
CA VAL A 61 5.60 10.26 -2.56
C VAL A 61 7.06 9.92 -2.85
N PRO A 62 7.81 10.71 -3.64
CA PRO A 62 9.23 10.43 -3.88
C PRO A 62 10.07 10.52 -2.60
N PHE A 63 9.73 11.38 -1.63
CA PHE A 63 10.49 11.48 -0.38
C PHE A 63 10.29 10.29 0.56
N PHE A 64 9.06 9.79 0.73
CA PHE A 64 8.85 8.56 1.51
C PHE A 64 9.47 7.34 0.82
N LEU A 65 9.39 7.23 -0.51
CA LEU A 65 10.11 6.20 -1.26
C LEU A 65 11.64 6.32 -1.07
N LEU A 66 12.18 7.55 -1.08
CA LEU A 66 13.59 7.79 -0.81
C LEU A 66 13.97 7.35 0.60
N ALA A 67 13.17 7.71 1.61
CA ALA A 67 13.40 7.35 3.00
C ALA A 67 13.39 5.82 3.18
N GLY A 68 12.42 5.11 2.58
CA GLY A 68 12.37 3.65 2.58
C GLY A 68 13.61 3.02 1.93
N ASN A 69 14.02 3.52 0.76
CA ASN A 69 15.23 3.05 0.08
C ASN A 69 16.51 3.32 0.88
N LEU A 70 16.63 4.49 1.50
CA LEU A 70 17.75 4.82 2.39
C LEU A 70 17.76 3.88 3.62
N MET A 71 16.61 3.55 4.19
CA MET A 71 16.53 2.62 5.32
C MET A 71 16.89 1.18 4.93
N ASN A 72 16.50 0.75 3.73
CA ASN A 72 16.94 -0.52 3.15
C ASN A 72 18.47 -0.55 2.99
N GLU A 73 19.05 0.48 2.37
CA GLU A 73 20.51 0.61 2.22
C GLU A 73 21.22 0.71 3.58
N ALA A 74 20.56 1.29 4.58
CA ALA A 74 21.04 1.38 5.94
C ALA A 74 21.01 0.05 6.71
N ARG A 75 20.52 -1.04 6.09
CA ARG A 75 20.32 -2.37 6.69
C ARG A 75 19.43 -2.35 7.92
N VAL A 76 18.39 -1.52 7.89
CA VAL A 76 17.40 -1.44 8.96
C VAL A 76 16.60 -2.75 9.07
N THR A 77 16.26 -3.37 7.94
CA THR A 77 15.51 -4.63 7.90
C THR A 77 16.16 -5.71 8.75
N GLU A 78 17.49 -5.91 8.64
CA GLU A 78 18.22 -6.89 9.46
C GLU A 78 18.09 -6.61 10.98
N LYS A 79 18.06 -5.33 11.37
CA LYS A 79 17.91 -4.92 12.79
C LYS A 79 16.50 -5.19 13.29
N LEU A 80 15.49 -4.86 12.49
CA LEU A 80 14.10 -5.14 12.79
C LEU A 80 13.84 -6.64 12.88
N VAL A 81 14.43 -7.43 11.98
CA VAL A 81 14.37 -8.91 12.01
C VAL A 81 14.95 -9.46 13.31
N ARG A 82 16.15 -9.01 13.72
CA ARG A 82 16.77 -9.46 14.98
C ARG A 82 15.93 -9.09 16.21
N MET A 83 15.34 -7.90 16.20
CA MET A 83 14.42 -7.50 17.27
C MET A 83 13.17 -8.39 17.29
N ALA A 84 12.51 -8.54 16.15
CA ALA A 84 11.29 -9.33 16.00
C ALA A 84 11.51 -10.78 16.42
N TYR A 85 12.68 -11.35 16.11
CA TYR A 85 13.07 -12.69 16.57
C TYR A 85 12.98 -12.85 18.10
N GLY A 86 13.37 -11.84 18.86
CA GLY A 86 13.30 -11.88 20.32
C GLY A 86 11.87 -11.95 20.85
N PHE A 87 10.91 -11.33 20.14
CA PHE A 87 9.52 -11.27 20.56
C PHE A 87 8.70 -12.47 20.10
N VAL A 88 8.85 -12.91 18.86
CA VAL A 88 7.97 -13.92 18.25
C VAL A 88 8.69 -15.14 17.69
N GLY A 89 10.04 -15.16 17.70
CA GLY A 89 10.83 -16.27 17.15
C GLY A 89 10.65 -17.60 17.88
N HIS A 90 10.31 -17.56 19.16
CA HIS A 90 10.05 -18.75 19.99
C HIS A 90 8.67 -19.39 19.73
N LEU A 91 7.82 -18.72 18.95
CA LEU A 91 6.55 -19.28 18.52
C LEU A 91 6.79 -20.31 17.41
N ARG A 92 5.89 -21.28 17.29
CA ARG A 92 5.97 -22.28 16.22
C ARG A 92 5.75 -21.60 14.87
N GLY A 93 6.66 -21.80 13.91
CA GLY A 93 6.68 -20.96 12.70
C GLY A 93 7.30 -19.58 12.93
N GLY A 94 8.19 -19.46 13.91
CA GLY A 94 8.68 -18.17 14.44
C GLY A 94 9.21 -17.22 13.38
N LEU A 95 9.87 -17.70 12.33
CA LEU A 95 10.37 -16.83 11.26
C LEU A 95 9.25 -16.26 10.38
N ALA A 96 8.14 -16.98 10.20
CA ALA A 96 6.96 -16.43 9.54
C ALA A 96 6.28 -15.35 10.39
N HIS A 97 6.27 -15.50 11.72
CA HIS A 97 5.81 -14.43 12.62
C HIS A 97 6.74 -13.21 12.57
N VAL A 98 8.05 -13.44 12.51
CA VAL A 98 9.04 -12.38 12.31
C VAL A 98 8.77 -11.64 11.01
N ASN A 99 8.40 -12.35 9.94
CA ASN A 99 8.04 -11.74 8.66
C ASN A 99 6.87 -10.77 8.80
N VAL A 100 5.76 -11.22 9.38
CA VAL A 100 4.60 -10.34 9.62
C VAL A 100 4.97 -9.15 10.51
N LEU A 101 5.68 -9.37 11.61
CA LEU A 101 6.05 -8.30 12.54
C LEU A 101 7.00 -7.28 11.90
N VAL A 102 7.99 -7.72 11.13
CA VAL A 102 8.90 -6.83 10.41
C VAL A 102 8.15 -6.05 9.35
N SER A 103 7.25 -6.68 8.58
CA SER A 103 6.41 -5.99 7.61
C SER A 103 5.52 -4.93 8.27
N MET A 104 4.95 -5.19 9.46
CA MET A 104 4.19 -4.18 10.20
C MET A 104 5.03 -2.96 10.59
N LEU A 105 6.26 -3.20 11.03
CA LEU A 105 7.17 -2.13 11.47
C LEU A 105 7.75 -1.36 10.28
N PHE A 106 8.04 -2.06 9.18
CA PHE A 106 8.62 -1.50 7.97
C PHE A 106 7.58 -0.76 7.11
N ALA A 107 6.31 -1.17 7.18
CA ALA A 107 5.20 -0.42 6.62
C ALA A 107 5.19 1.03 7.15
N GLY A 108 5.45 1.19 8.45
CA GLY A 108 5.61 2.48 9.12
C GLY A 108 6.81 3.32 8.65
N ILE A 109 7.65 2.79 7.76
CA ILE A 109 8.85 3.45 7.24
C ILE A 109 8.68 3.80 5.76
N SER A 110 8.22 2.84 4.95
CA SER A 110 8.24 2.91 3.49
C SER A 110 6.94 3.39 2.88
N GLY A 111 5.79 3.05 3.48
CA GLY A 111 4.47 3.44 2.97
C GLY A 111 4.09 2.83 1.61
N SER A 112 4.87 1.85 1.14
CA SER A 112 4.74 1.22 -0.19
C SER A 112 4.88 -0.29 -0.09
N SER A 113 3.83 -1.01 -0.46
CA SER A 113 3.82 -2.48 -0.42
C SER A 113 4.83 -3.13 -1.37
N THR A 114 5.09 -2.51 -2.52
CA THR A 114 6.05 -3.01 -3.50
C THR A 114 7.49 -2.78 -3.04
N ALA A 115 7.77 -1.64 -2.41
CA ALA A 115 9.08 -1.40 -1.79
C ALA A 115 9.31 -2.31 -0.56
N ASP A 116 8.27 -2.58 0.23
CA ASP A 116 8.32 -3.51 1.36
C ASP A 116 8.60 -4.93 0.88
N THR A 117 7.88 -5.38 -0.15
CA THR A 117 8.10 -6.70 -0.75
C THR A 117 9.53 -6.84 -1.28
N ALA A 118 10.07 -5.82 -1.95
CA ALA A 118 11.44 -5.82 -2.43
C ALA A 118 12.46 -5.86 -1.27
N GLY A 119 12.30 -4.98 -0.29
CA GLY A 119 13.23 -4.83 0.84
C GLY A 119 13.16 -6.00 1.81
N VAL A 120 12.00 -6.22 2.42
CA VAL A 120 11.77 -7.28 3.41
C VAL A 120 11.88 -8.67 2.77
N GLY A 121 11.33 -8.86 1.57
CA GLY A 121 11.37 -10.15 0.88
C GLY A 121 12.77 -10.59 0.48
N SER A 122 13.62 -9.65 0.06
CA SER A 122 15.03 -9.96 -0.30
C SER A 122 15.84 -10.54 0.87
N VAL A 123 15.45 -10.26 2.11
CA VAL A 123 16.10 -10.77 3.32
C VAL A 123 15.38 -12.01 3.86
N LEU A 124 14.05 -11.97 3.94
CA LEU A 124 13.28 -12.99 4.64
C LEU A 124 12.97 -14.22 3.81
N ILE A 125 12.72 -14.09 2.50
CA ILE A 125 12.45 -15.27 1.66
C ILE A 125 13.67 -16.21 1.63
N PRO A 126 14.92 -15.73 1.40
CA PRO A 126 16.10 -16.59 1.48
C PRO A 126 16.31 -17.19 2.88
N ALA A 127 16.14 -16.39 3.94
CA ALA A 127 16.29 -16.86 5.31
C ALA A 127 15.27 -17.95 5.69
N MET A 128 14.02 -17.83 5.22
CA MET A 128 12.99 -18.84 5.42
C MET A 128 13.33 -20.13 4.69
N LYS A 129 13.81 -20.04 3.44
CA LYS A 129 14.27 -21.19 2.66
C LYS A 129 15.43 -21.92 3.35
N GLU A 130 16.43 -21.18 3.84
CA GLU A 130 17.58 -21.75 4.56
C GLU A 130 17.15 -22.47 5.85
N LYS A 131 16.12 -21.94 6.53
CA LYS A 131 15.53 -22.58 7.71
C LYS A 131 14.49 -23.66 7.40
N GLY A 132 14.39 -24.11 6.15
CA GLY A 132 13.54 -25.25 5.78
C GLY A 132 12.04 -24.95 5.71
N TYR A 133 11.64 -23.70 5.51
CA TYR A 133 10.27 -23.37 5.12
C TYR A 133 10.07 -23.65 3.62
N ASP A 134 8.85 -24.04 3.25
CA ASP A 134 8.49 -24.17 1.84
C ASP A 134 8.64 -22.81 1.14
N VAL A 135 9.26 -22.80 -0.04
CA VAL A 135 9.45 -21.57 -0.82
C VAL A 135 8.11 -20.92 -1.19
N PRO A 136 7.08 -21.67 -1.64
CA PRO A 136 5.74 -21.11 -1.89
C PRO A 136 5.15 -20.37 -0.69
N PHE A 137 5.26 -20.96 0.51
CA PHE A 137 4.76 -20.34 1.73
C PHE A 137 5.55 -19.07 2.09
N SER A 138 6.87 -19.12 1.93
CA SER A 138 7.77 -17.99 2.21
C SER A 138 7.47 -16.78 1.30
N VAL A 139 7.18 -17.05 0.02
CA VAL A 139 6.72 -16.05 -0.95
C VAL A 139 5.35 -15.51 -0.56
N ALA A 140 4.37 -16.40 -0.29
CA ALA A 140 3.01 -16.02 0.04
C ALA A 140 2.92 -15.13 1.29
N ILE A 141 3.60 -15.51 2.39
CA ILE A 141 3.56 -14.71 3.63
C ILE A 141 4.29 -13.38 3.50
N THR A 142 5.36 -13.34 2.71
CA THR A 142 6.06 -12.08 2.43
C THR A 142 5.17 -11.15 1.64
N ALA A 143 4.55 -11.63 0.55
CA ALA A 143 3.65 -10.83 -0.26
C ALA A 143 2.45 -10.32 0.55
N ALA A 144 1.77 -11.22 1.27
CA ALA A 144 0.59 -10.89 2.06
C ALA A 144 0.89 -9.98 3.26
N SER A 145 2.07 -10.07 3.87
CA SER A 145 2.42 -9.18 4.98
C SER A 145 2.92 -7.82 4.49
N SER A 146 3.61 -7.77 3.34
CA SER A 146 4.12 -6.52 2.76
C SER A 146 3.00 -5.57 2.31
N VAL A 147 1.80 -6.08 2.03
CA VAL A 147 0.65 -5.20 1.71
C VAL A 147 0.17 -4.36 2.90
N MET A 148 0.58 -4.69 4.13
CA MET A 148 0.42 -3.77 5.25
C MET A 148 1.17 -2.45 5.03
N GLY A 149 2.14 -2.40 4.11
CA GLY A 149 2.87 -1.21 3.68
C GLY A 149 1.98 -0.04 3.24
N ILE A 150 0.77 -0.29 2.74
CA ILE A 150 -0.19 0.78 2.41
C ILE A 150 -1.32 0.91 3.43
N ILE A 151 -1.46 -0.01 4.38
CA ILE A 151 -2.50 0.02 5.44
C ILE A 151 -1.97 0.74 6.69
N ILE A 152 -0.79 0.35 7.18
CA ILE A 152 -0.17 0.91 8.37
C ILE A 152 0.52 2.22 8.00
N PRO A 153 0.22 3.33 8.68
CA PRO A 153 0.81 4.63 8.36
C PRO A 153 2.30 4.74 8.68
N PRO A 154 3.05 5.61 7.97
CA PRO A 154 2.60 6.50 6.90
C PRO A 154 2.36 5.73 5.59
N SER A 155 1.24 5.98 4.92
CA SER A 155 0.87 5.29 3.68
C SER A 155 0.86 6.25 2.50
N LEU A 156 1.58 5.92 1.43
CA LEU A 156 1.60 6.72 0.20
C LEU A 156 0.19 6.85 -0.39
N VAL A 157 -0.56 5.75 -0.41
CA VAL A 157 -1.93 5.71 -0.93
C VAL A 157 -2.84 6.65 -0.15
N MET A 158 -2.73 6.69 1.17
CA MET A 158 -3.54 7.58 2.01
C MET A 158 -3.16 9.06 1.83
N VAL A 159 -1.88 9.39 1.60
CA VAL A 159 -1.47 10.78 1.31
C VAL A 159 -2.06 11.24 -0.02
N VAL A 160 -1.95 10.42 -1.07
CA VAL A 160 -2.56 10.73 -2.37
C VAL A 160 -4.07 10.81 -2.26
N TRP A 161 -4.68 9.89 -1.51
CA TRP A 161 -6.11 9.88 -1.25
C TRP A 161 -6.59 11.19 -0.62
N GLY A 162 -5.91 11.67 0.43
CA GLY A 162 -6.23 12.96 1.04
C GLY A 162 -6.07 14.12 0.07
N ALA A 163 -5.04 14.10 -0.77
CA ALA A 163 -4.81 15.13 -1.78
C ALA A 163 -5.93 15.23 -2.83
N ILE A 164 -6.47 14.09 -3.27
CA ILE A 164 -7.49 14.06 -4.34
C ILE A 164 -8.93 14.16 -3.80
N THR A 165 -9.20 13.65 -2.60
CA THR A 165 -10.56 13.62 -2.02
C THR A 165 -10.83 14.77 -1.05
N GLY A 166 -9.78 15.46 -0.58
CA GLY A 166 -9.87 16.47 0.47
C GLY A 166 -10.01 15.87 1.88
N THR A 167 -9.98 14.55 2.03
CA THR A 167 -10.02 13.88 3.33
C THR A 167 -8.73 14.15 4.12
N SER A 168 -8.85 14.38 5.42
CA SER A 168 -7.69 14.62 6.28
C SER A 168 -6.72 13.41 6.29
N VAL A 169 -5.46 13.67 5.95
CA VAL A 169 -4.40 12.65 5.97
C VAL A 169 -4.12 12.15 7.40
N SER A 170 -4.17 13.03 8.40
CA SER A 170 -3.98 12.62 9.80
C SER A 170 -5.10 11.69 10.28
N ALA A 171 -6.34 11.92 9.84
CA ALA A 171 -7.47 11.07 10.15
C ALA A 171 -7.38 9.71 9.44
N LEU A 172 -6.98 9.69 8.16
CA LEU A 172 -6.68 8.45 7.43
C LEU A 172 -5.56 7.66 8.12
N PHE A 173 -4.49 8.33 8.55
CA PHE A 173 -3.42 7.67 9.25
C PHE A 173 -3.93 7.04 10.56
N ALA A 174 -4.61 7.80 11.40
CA ALA A 174 -5.22 7.26 12.62
C ALA A 174 -6.14 6.06 12.33
N GLY A 175 -6.98 6.16 11.28
CA GLY A 175 -7.91 5.12 10.88
C GLY A 175 -7.26 3.86 10.32
N GLY A 176 -6.03 3.93 9.81
CA GLY A 176 -5.29 2.79 9.27
C GLY A 176 -4.59 1.91 10.30
N ILE A 177 -4.28 2.47 11.49
CA ILE A 177 -3.47 1.78 12.52
C ILE A 177 -4.14 0.50 12.99
N LEU A 178 -5.40 0.59 13.44
CA LEU A 178 -6.10 -0.57 13.99
C LEU A 178 -6.38 -1.65 12.92
N PRO A 179 -6.89 -1.31 11.71
CA PRO A 179 -7.00 -2.26 10.60
C PRO A 179 -5.68 -2.97 10.28
N GLY A 180 -4.57 -2.23 10.21
CA GLY A 180 -3.26 -2.81 9.93
C GLY A 180 -2.79 -3.79 11.01
N ILE A 181 -3.00 -3.44 12.29
CA ILE A 181 -2.71 -4.35 13.42
C ILE A 181 -3.59 -5.61 13.35
N LEU A 182 -4.87 -5.46 13.04
CA LEU A 182 -5.79 -6.60 12.89
C LEU A 182 -5.33 -7.53 11.76
N VAL A 183 -4.88 -6.99 10.62
CA VAL A 183 -4.33 -7.78 9.51
C VAL A 183 -3.10 -8.55 9.97
N GLY A 184 -2.14 -7.89 10.61
CA GLY A 184 -0.94 -8.55 11.12
C GLY A 184 -1.25 -9.65 12.13
N VAL A 185 -2.07 -9.37 13.14
CA VAL A 185 -2.48 -10.36 14.16
C VAL A 185 -3.24 -11.53 13.53
N GLY A 186 -4.14 -11.25 12.58
CA GLY A 186 -4.87 -12.28 11.84
C GLY A 186 -3.95 -13.20 11.04
N GLN A 187 -2.96 -12.63 10.34
CA GLN A 187 -1.95 -13.41 9.61
C GLN A 187 -1.10 -14.25 10.58
N MET A 188 -0.71 -13.70 11.72
CA MET A 188 -0.02 -14.46 12.77
C MET A 188 -0.87 -15.63 13.27
N ALA A 189 -2.18 -15.46 13.46
CA ALA A 189 -3.06 -16.55 13.88
C ALA A 189 -3.08 -17.70 12.86
N VAL A 190 -3.12 -17.38 11.55
CA VAL A 190 -3.04 -18.38 10.47
C VAL A 190 -1.68 -19.06 10.41
N ILE A 191 -0.58 -18.33 10.66
CA ILE A 191 0.76 -18.91 10.75
C ILE A 191 0.82 -20.00 11.82
N VAL A 192 0.24 -19.77 13.01
CA VAL A 192 0.22 -20.80 14.07
C VAL A 192 -0.46 -22.08 13.60
N TRP A 193 -1.56 -21.95 12.85
CA TRP A 193 -2.27 -23.10 12.30
C TRP A 193 -1.47 -23.82 11.22
N LEU A 194 -0.93 -23.10 10.24
CA LEU A 194 -0.11 -23.67 9.15
C LEU A 194 1.18 -24.30 9.66
N ALA A 195 1.88 -23.64 10.58
CA ALA A 195 3.14 -24.12 11.15
C ALA A 195 2.95 -25.40 11.99
N LYS A 196 1.78 -25.57 12.62
CA LYS A 196 1.43 -26.86 13.26
C LYS A 196 1.22 -27.95 12.22
N ARG A 197 0.46 -27.67 11.16
CA ARG A 197 0.11 -28.64 10.11
C ARG A 197 1.31 -29.08 9.27
N ARG A 198 2.23 -28.17 8.97
CA ARG A 198 3.42 -28.41 8.12
C ARG A 198 4.70 -28.75 8.88
N GLY A 199 4.66 -28.70 10.22
CA GLY A 199 5.81 -29.06 11.04
C GLY A 199 6.99 -28.08 10.94
N TYR A 200 6.73 -26.80 10.67
CA TYR A 200 7.80 -25.79 10.57
C TYR A 200 8.59 -25.65 11.88
N PRO A 201 9.89 -25.30 11.78
CA PRO A 201 10.77 -25.25 12.93
C PRO A 201 10.38 -24.16 13.93
N THR A 202 10.76 -24.39 15.17
CA THR A 202 10.62 -23.44 16.28
C THR A 202 12.01 -23.14 16.81
N GLU A 203 12.33 -21.86 17.00
CA GLU A 203 13.61 -21.46 17.56
C GLU A 203 13.55 -21.44 19.09
N PRO A 204 14.68 -21.64 19.79
CA PRO A 204 14.72 -21.48 21.23
C PRO A 204 14.39 -20.03 21.61
N ARG A 205 13.76 -19.85 22.77
CA ARG A 205 13.46 -18.53 23.31
C ARG A 205 14.76 -17.81 23.67
N GLN A 206 14.94 -16.63 23.12
CA GLN A 206 16.08 -15.75 23.46
C GLN A 206 16.00 -15.30 24.91
N SER A 207 17.16 -15.12 25.54
CA SER A 207 17.27 -14.63 26.91
C SER A 207 16.80 -13.16 26.99
N LEU A 208 16.24 -12.74 28.13
CA LEU A 208 15.81 -11.33 28.31
C LEU A 208 16.94 -10.30 28.02
N PRO A 209 18.21 -10.54 28.39
CA PRO A 209 19.32 -9.66 28.02
C PRO A 209 19.53 -9.56 26.50
N GLU A 210 19.39 -10.66 25.76
CA GLU A 210 19.48 -10.67 24.30
C GLU A 210 18.35 -9.87 23.66
N VAL A 211 17.11 -10.08 24.12
CA VAL A 211 15.94 -9.34 23.64
C VAL A 211 16.11 -7.84 23.87
N ALA A 212 16.58 -7.44 25.07
CA ALA A 212 16.84 -6.04 25.39
C ALA A 212 17.95 -5.44 24.51
N SER A 213 19.03 -6.18 24.27
CA SER A 213 20.13 -5.75 23.40
C SER A 213 19.67 -5.58 21.94
N ASN A 214 18.91 -6.53 21.41
CA ASN A 214 18.37 -6.48 20.05
C ASN A 214 17.37 -5.34 19.89
N THR A 215 16.50 -5.13 20.89
CA THR A 215 15.55 -4.03 20.92
C THR A 215 16.28 -2.69 20.94
N ARG A 216 17.33 -2.54 21.76
CA ARG A 216 18.13 -1.32 21.83
C ARG A 216 18.73 -0.92 20.46
N GLN A 217 19.13 -1.90 19.66
CA GLN A 217 19.65 -1.64 18.30
C GLN A 217 18.56 -1.22 17.30
N ALA A 218 17.30 -1.60 17.56
CA ALA A 218 16.14 -1.27 16.76
C ALA A 218 15.39 -0.01 17.23
N ILE A 219 15.77 0.60 18.37
CA ILE A 219 15.15 1.86 18.83
C ILE A 219 15.28 2.95 17.76
N LEU A 220 16.48 3.16 17.22
CA LEU A 220 16.72 4.26 16.28
C LEU A 220 15.86 4.17 15.01
N PRO A 221 15.73 3.02 14.33
CA PRO A 221 14.84 2.93 13.18
C PRO A 221 13.36 3.05 13.56
N LEU A 222 12.95 2.53 14.73
CA LEU A 222 11.57 2.64 15.22
C LEU A 222 11.15 4.06 15.59
N LEU A 223 12.11 4.95 15.87
CA LEU A 223 11.80 6.37 16.07
C LEU A 223 11.28 7.02 14.79
N MET A 224 11.62 6.54 13.59
CA MET A 224 11.15 7.16 12.34
C MET A 224 9.62 7.14 12.19
N PRO A 225 8.94 5.98 12.26
CA PRO A 225 7.48 5.93 12.25
C PRO A 225 6.87 6.82 13.34
N LEU A 226 7.45 6.85 14.54
CA LEU A 226 6.96 7.67 15.66
C LEU A 226 7.11 9.18 15.41
N ILE A 227 8.23 9.62 14.82
CA ILE A 227 8.46 11.01 14.45
C ILE A 227 7.47 11.44 13.38
N ILE A 228 7.28 10.61 12.34
CA ILE A 228 6.38 10.91 11.22
C ILE A 228 4.93 10.95 11.72
N LEU A 229 4.49 9.87 12.37
CA LEU A 229 3.12 9.72 12.80
C LEU A 229 2.76 10.70 13.92
N GLY A 230 3.63 10.84 14.93
CA GLY A 230 3.45 11.83 15.98
C GLY A 230 3.44 13.25 15.43
N GLY A 231 4.39 13.60 14.56
CA GLY A 231 4.46 14.93 13.95
C GLY A 231 3.21 15.30 13.14
N ILE A 232 2.70 14.37 12.34
CA ILE A 232 1.50 14.59 11.51
C ILE A 232 0.23 14.62 12.38
N MET A 233 0.10 13.70 13.33
CA MET A 233 -1.11 13.58 14.15
C MET A 233 -1.25 14.72 15.16
N PHE A 234 -0.14 15.23 15.71
CA PHE A 234 -0.14 16.42 16.57
C PHE A 234 -0.13 17.74 15.78
N GLY A 235 -0.19 17.70 14.44
CA GLY A 235 -0.23 18.89 13.59
C GLY A 235 1.05 19.72 13.60
N ILE A 236 2.18 19.13 14.01
CA ILE A 236 3.49 19.80 14.02
C ILE A 236 4.03 19.94 12.60
N PHE A 237 3.84 18.90 11.78
CA PHE A 237 4.30 18.87 10.39
C PHE A 237 3.18 18.37 9.46
N THR A 238 3.16 18.89 8.24
CA THR A 238 2.39 18.33 7.14
C THR A 238 2.99 16.99 6.67
N PRO A 239 2.24 16.15 5.93
CA PRO A 239 2.78 14.90 5.38
C PRO A 239 4.04 15.10 4.52
N THR A 240 4.10 16.19 3.76
CA THR A 240 5.27 16.52 2.93
C THR A 240 6.48 16.91 3.77
N GLU A 241 6.31 17.75 4.79
CA GLU A 241 7.40 18.09 5.72
C GLU A 241 7.90 16.86 6.49
N ALA A 242 6.99 16.01 6.94
CA ALA A 242 7.33 14.76 7.62
C ALA A 242 8.13 13.81 6.71
N SER A 243 7.81 13.74 5.42
CA SER A 243 8.57 12.94 4.44
C SER A 243 10.01 13.45 4.25
N ILE A 244 10.23 14.76 4.28
CA ILE A 244 11.58 15.35 4.20
C ILE A 244 12.37 15.03 5.48
N LEU A 245 11.74 15.18 6.64
CA LEU A 245 12.35 14.80 7.93
C LEU A 245 12.70 13.31 7.96
N ALA A 246 11.85 12.46 7.41
CA ALA A 246 12.12 11.04 7.25
C ALA A 246 13.37 10.76 6.41
N VAL A 247 13.53 11.45 5.27
CA VAL A 247 14.74 11.35 4.44
C VAL A 247 15.99 11.80 5.19
N LEU A 248 15.92 12.96 5.86
CA LEU A 248 17.04 13.50 6.64
C LEU A 248 17.44 12.55 7.77
N TYR A 249 16.45 11.98 8.46
CA TYR A 249 16.67 11.02 9.53
C TYR A 249 17.25 9.69 9.01
N ALA A 250 16.74 9.17 7.89
CA ALA A 250 17.26 7.97 7.24
C ALA A 250 18.71 8.16 6.80
N LEU A 251 19.03 9.32 6.22
CA LEU A 251 20.39 9.67 5.81
C LEU A 251 21.33 9.78 7.03
N PHE A 252 20.87 10.43 8.11
CA PHE A 252 21.63 10.51 9.36
C PHE A 252 21.93 9.12 9.94
N LEU A 253 20.93 8.24 10.01
CA LEU A 253 21.14 6.86 10.47
C LEU A 253 22.10 6.09 9.56
N GLY A 254 21.90 6.14 8.24
CA GLY A 254 22.71 5.39 7.28
C GLY A 254 24.16 5.87 7.17
N VAL A 255 24.40 7.18 7.21
CA VAL A 255 25.73 7.78 7.01
C VAL A 255 26.49 7.93 8.33
N VAL A 256 25.86 8.45 9.38
CA VAL A 256 26.54 8.84 10.61
C VAL A 256 26.53 7.71 11.64
N VAL A 257 25.36 7.13 11.89
CA VAL A 257 25.18 6.15 12.98
C VAL A 257 25.65 4.76 12.56
N TYR A 258 25.09 4.23 11.47
CA TYR A 258 25.39 2.87 10.98
C TYR A 258 26.57 2.84 10.02
N ARG A 259 26.90 3.96 9.37
CA ARG A 259 28.01 4.09 8.43
C ARG A 259 27.97 3.04 7.32
N THR A 260 26.77 2.63 6.93
CA THR A 260 26.49 1.65 5.89
C THR A 260 26.38 2.32 4.53
N ILE A 261 25.87 3.56 4.48
CA ILE A 261 25.70 4.31 3.24
C ILE A 261 26.98 5.09 2.92
N LYS A 262 27.67 4.71 1.85
CA LYS A 262 28.79 5.48 1.27
C LYS A 262 28.26 6.54 0.32
N PHE A 263 28.98 7.66 0.18
CA PHE A 263 28.59 8.75 -0.73
C PHE A 263 28.39 8.27 -2.20
N ARG A 264 29.14 7.25 -2.63
CA ARG A 264 28.97 6.62 -3.95
C ARG A 264 27.64 5.87 -4.10
N ASN A 265 27.16 5.24 -3.03
CA ASN A 265 25.88 4.52 -3.03
C ASN A 265 24.70 5.49 -2.99
N LEU A 266 24.90 6.72 -2.51
CA LEU A 266 23.82 7.72 -2.47
C LEU A 266 23.30 8.01 -3.89
N TYR A 267 24.18 8.06 -4.89
CA TYR A 267 23.79 8.22 -6.29
C TYR A 267 22.91 7.05 -6.78
N SER A 268 23.27 5.80 -6.47
CA SER A 268 22.46 4.64 -6.85
C SER A 268 21.11 4.61 -6.12
N VAL A 269 21.07 4.99 -4.84
CA VAL A 269 19.81 5.09 -4.07
C VAL A 269 18.90 6.17 -4.67
N LEU A 270 19.44 7.34 -5.00
CA LEU A 270 18.69 8.42 -5.65
C LEU A 270 18.17 8.00 -7.02
N LEU A 271 19.01 7.40 -7.87
CA LEU A 271 18.59 6.88 -9.18
C LEU A 271 17.49 5.82 -9.06
N ASN A 272 17.63 4.86 -8.15
CA ASN A 272 16.62 3.84 -7.93
C ASN A 272 15.30 4.45 -7.46
N THR A 273 15.37 5.44 -6.57
CA THR A 273 14.18 6.16 -6.09
C THR A 273 13.51 6.94 -7.21
N VAL A 274 14.27 7.66 -8.03
CA VAL A 274 13.74 8.38 -9.20
C VAL A 274 13.10 7.40 -10.19
N ARG A 275 13.72 6.23 -10.41
CA ARG A 275 13.16 5.21 -11.31
C ARG A 275 11.80 4.69 -10.81
N ILE A 276 11.70 4.31 -9.54
CA ILE A 276 10.45 3.81 -8.95
C ILE A 276 9.38 4.91 -8.93
N SER A 277 9.73 6.11 -8.45
CA SER A 277 8.79 7.23 -8.36
C SER A 277 8.36 7.76 -9.72
N SER A 278 9.21 7.74 -10.75
CA SER A 278 8.85 8.20 -12.10
C SER A 278 7.71 7.37 -12.72
N LEU A 279 7.68 6.06 -12.48
CA LEU A 279 6.60 5.19 -12.96
C LEU A 279 5.29 5.53 -12.26
N SER A 280 5.31 5.69 -10.93
CA SER A 280 4.14 6.08 -10.15
C SER A 280 3.64 7.48 -10.50
N LEU A 281 4.52 8.48 -10.65
CA LEU A 281 4.16 9.85 -11.01
C LEU A 281 3.67 9.94 -12.45
N PHE A 282 4.27 9.19 -13.39
CA PHE A 282 3.76 9.13 -14.76
C PHE A 282 2.35 8.53 -14.80
N CYS A 283 2.11 7.47 -14.02
CA CYS A 283 0.77 6.95 -13.79
C CYS A 283 -0.19 8.02 -13.23
N VAL A 284 0.23 8.83 -12.25
CA VAL A 284 -0.60 9.93 -11.71
C VAL A 284 -0.97 10.94 -12.80
N ALA A 285 -0.01 11.32 -13.64
CA ALA A 285 -0.23 12.28 -14.71
C ALA A 285 -1.25 11.78 -15.76
N THR A 286 -1.17 10.50 -16.14
CA THR A 286 -2.10 9.93 -17.13
C THR A 286 -3.45 9.54 -16.51
N ALA A 287 -3.45 9.06 -15.28
CA ALA A 287 -4.66 8.82 -14.49
C ALA A 287 -5.43 10.12 -14.23
N GLY A 288 -4.75 11.25 -14.05
CA GLY A 288 -5.39 12.55 -13.89
C GLY A 288 -6.18 12.98 -15.12
N VAL A 289 -5.67 12.73 -16.32
CA VAL A 289 -6.40 12.96 -17.58
C VAL A 289 -7.61 12.04 -17.66
N PHE A 290 -7.41 10.75 -17.40
CA PHE A 290 -8.47 9.74 -17.44
C PHE A 290 -9.59 10.03 -16.44
N GLY A 291 -9.24 10.31 -15.18
CA GLY A 291 -10.17 10.69 -14.11
C GLY A 291 -10.91 11.99 -14.43
N TRP A 292 -10.24 12.97 -15.04
CA TRP A 292 -10.89 14.18 -15.51
C TRP A 292 -11.90 13.90 -16.62
N MET A 293 -11.58 13.01 -17.58
CA MET A 293 -12.53 12.62 -18.63
C MET A 293 -13.76 11.94 -18.05
N LEU A 294 -13.60 11.04 -17.07
CA LEU A 294 -14.73 10.43 -16.37
C LEU A 294 -15.64 11.51 -15.74
N ALA A 295 -15.05 12.52 -15.10
CA ALA A 295 -15.80 13.63 -14.53
C ALA A 295 -16.47 14.50 -15.62
N TYR A 296 -15.78 14.76 -16.73
CA TYR A 296 -16.30 15.52 -17.87
C TYR A 296 -17.54 14.86 -18.49
N TYR A 297 -17.50 13.53 -18.66
CA TYR A 297 -18.64 12.73 -19.12
C TYR A 297 -19.63 12.35 -18.01
N ARG A 298 -19.50 12.93 -16.82
CA ARG A 298 -20.42 12.76 -15.67
C ARG A 298 -20.58 11.31 -15.21
N VAL A 299 -19.56 10.47 -15.39
CA VAL A 299 -19.57 9.07 -14.94
C VAL A 299 -19.82 8.94 -13.43
N PRO A 300 -19.18 9.75 -12.54
CA PRO A 300 -19.50 9.71 -11.11
C PRO A 300 -20.97 9.97 -10.79
N TYR A 301 -21.63 10.82 -11.58
CA TYR A 301 -23.06 11.11 -11.41
C TYR A 301 -23.93 9.95 -11.89
N GLU A 302 -23.63 9.33 -13.04
CA GLU A 302 -24.36 8.12 -13.49
C GLU A 302 -24.23 6.98 -12.48
N ILE A 303 -23.02 6.79 -11.91
CA ILE A 303 -22.79 5.78 -10.87
C ILE A 303 -23.55 6.15 -9.59
N ALA A 304 -23.59 7.42 -9.20
CA ALA A 304 -24.38 7.88 -8.06
C ALA A 304 -25.89 7.65 -8.22
N GLN A 305 -26.42 7.80 -9.44
CA GLN A 305 -27.83 7.49 -9.74
C GLN A 305 -28.10 5.98 -9.74
N LEU A 306 -27.14 5.17 -10.17
CA LEU A 306 -27.26 3.72 -10.08
C LEU A 306 -27.19 3.26 -8.61
N SER A 307 -26.27 3.83 -7.84
CA SER A 307 -26.06 3.53 -6.43
C SER A 307 -27.15 4.12 -5.52
N SER A 308 -27.94 5.09 -5.97
CA SER A 308 -29.10 5.59 -5.22
C SER A 308 -30.23 4.55 -5.09
N THR A 309 -30.13 3.42 -5.80
CA THR A 309 -30.98 2.24 -5.55
C THR A 309 -30.51 1.41 -4.35
N ILE A 310 -29.29 1.68 -3.86
CA ILE A 310 -28.67 1.03 -2.72
C ILE A 310 -28.83 1.94 -1.50
N ASP A 311 -29.94 1.76 -0.79
CA ASP A 311 -30.20 2.51 0.46
C ASP A 311 -29.39 1.99 1.66
N ASN A 312 -28.72 0.84 1.51
CA ASN A 312 -27.98 0.18 2.59
C ASN A 312 -26.48 0.57 2.55
N PRO A 313 -25.97 1.32 3.54
CA PRO A 313 -24.56 1.74 3.60
C PRO A 313 -23.57 0.57 3.52
N MET A 314 -23.89 -0.57 4.15
CA MET A 314 -23.02 -1.75 4.15
C MET A 314 -22.94 -2.37 2.76
N LEU A 315 -24.06 -2.42 2.03
CA LEU A 315 -24.08 -2.96 0.68
C LEU A 315 -23.30 -2.06 -0.29
N LEU A 316 -23.43 -0.74 -0.15
CA LEU A 316 -22.63 0.21 -0.92
C LEU A 316 -21.13 0.04 -0.64
N LEU A 317 -20.75 -0.02 0.65
CA LEU A 317 -19.36 -0.23 1.05
C LEU A 317 -18.81 -1.57 0.57
N ALA A 318 -19.61 -2.64 0.57
CA ALA A 318 -19.21 -3.93 0.01
C ALA A 318 -19.00 -3.87 -1.52
N ALA A 319 -19.87 -3.18 -2.26
CA ALA A 319 -19.72 -2.98 -3.70
C ALA A 319 -18.48 -2.15 -4.04
N ILE A 320 -18.24 -1.08 -3.27
CA ILE A 320 -17.02 -0.27 -3.33
C ILE A 320 -15.80 -1.15 -3.06
N ALA A 321 -15.80 -1.90 -1.95
CA ALA A 321 -14.70 -2.75 -1.55
C ALA A 321 -14.35 -3.79 -2.61
N LEU A 322 -15.37 -4.40 -3.23
CA LEU A 322 -15.21 -5.33 -4.35
C LEU A 322 -14.60 -4.63 -5.57
N THR A 323 -15.06 -3.43 -5.89
CA THR A 323 -14.52 -2.64 -7.01
C THR A 323 -13.04 -2.35 -6.82
N PHE A 324 -12.65 -1.84 -5.63
CA PHE A 324 -11.25 -1.57 -5.30
C PHE A 324 -10.38 -2.83 -5.28
N LEU A 325 -10.92 -3.95 -4.78
CA LEU A 325 -10.21 -5.23 -4.75
C LEU A 325 -9.94 -5.72 -6.17
N VAL A 326 -10.97 -5.79 -7.02
CA VAL A 326 -10.84 -6.25 -8.40
C VAL A 326 -9.85 -5.36 -9.16
N LEU A 327 -9.96 -4.04 -9.05
CA LEU A 327 -9.03 -3.14 -9.74
C LEU A 327 -7.61 -3.23 -9.17
N GLY A 328 -7.46 -3.43 -7.86
CA GLY A 328 -6.16 -3.65 -7.22
C GLY A 328 -5.46 -4.93 -7.67
N THR A 329 -6.18 -5.91 -8.24
CA THR A 329 -5.54 -7.12 -8.81
C THR A 329 -4.74 -6.83 -10.08
N PHE A 330 -5.07 -5.75 -10.79
CA PHE A 330 -4.42 -5.33 -12.04
C PHE A 330 -3.54 -4.11 -11.85
N LEU A 331 -3.98 -3.14 -11.04
CA LEU A 331 -3.42 -1.81 -10.96
C LEU A 331 -2.68 -1.58 -9.64
N ASP A 332 -1.65 -0.72 -9.69
CA ASP A 332 -0.98 -0.22 -8.48
C ASP A 332 -1.96 0.59 -7.62
N GLY A 333 -1.80 0.51 -6.30
CA GLY A 333 -2.74 1.14 -5.37
C GLY A 333 -2.87 2.66 -5.52
N LEU A 334 -1.79 3.34 -5.92
CA LEU A 334 -1.83 4.79 -6.19
C LEU A 334 -2.73 5.09 -7.39
N VAL A 335 -2.65 4.27 -8.44
CA VAL A 335 -3.47 4.43 -9.66
C VAL A 335 -4.94 4.23 -9.33
N VAL A 336 -5.28 3.16 -8.59
CA VAL A 336 -6.67 2.87 -8.21
C VAL A 336 -7.24 4.02 -7.38
N ALA A 337 -6.49 4.54 -6.41
CA ALA A 337 -6.91 5.67 -5.58
C ALA A 337 -7.26 6.90 -6.43
N ILE A 338 -6.41 7.27 -7.39
CA ILE A 338 -6.60 8.46 -8.24
C ILE A 338 -7.85 8.34 -9.12
N ILE A 339 -8.04 7.16 -9.74
CA ILE A 339 -9.14 6.97 -10.69
C ILE A 339 -10.47 6.79 -9.95
N ILE A 340 -10.50 5.90 -8.96
CA ILE A 340 -11.76 5.43 -8.34
C ILE A 340 -12.14 6.21 -7.10
N GLY A 341 -11.15 6.77 -6.38
CA GLY A 341 -11.38 7.51 -5.13
C GLY A 341 -12.45 8.60 -5.27
N PRO A 342 -12.38 9.49 -6.28
CA PRO A 342 -13.40 10.53 -6.44
C PRO A 342 -14.77 10.02 -6.92
N ILE A 343 -14.82 8.85 -7.57
CA ILE A 343 -16.02 8.36 -8.28
C ILE A 343 -17.17 8.08 -7.30
N PHE A 344 -16.89 7.48 -6.15
CA PHE A 344 -17.91 7.10 -5.18
C PHE A 344 -18.17 8.16 -4.10
N LEU A 345 -17.42 9.27 -4.09
CA LEU A 345 -17.60 10.36 -3.10
C LEU A 345 -19.05 10.86 -3.02
N PRO A 346 -19.76 11.12 -4.14
CA PRO A 346 -21.16 11.55 -4.05
C PRO A 346 -22.08 10.48 -3.44
N SER A 347 -21.80 9.20 -3.70
CA SER A 347 -22.62 8.07 -3.21
C SER A 347 -22.45 7.88 -1.71
N ILE A 348 -21.21 7.95 -1.20
CA ILE A 348 -20.96 7.81 0.24
C ILE A 348 -21.51 9.01 1.03
N ALA A 349 -21.45 10.21 0.46
CA ALA A 349 -21.97 11.43 1.07
C ALA A 349 -23.51 11.37 1.22
N ALA A 350 -24.20 10.82 0.21
CA ALA A 350 -25.65 10.64 0.25
C ALA A 350 -26.12 9.70 1.38
N LEU A 351 -25.31 8.70 1.74
CA LEU A 351 -25.59 7.76 2.83
C LEU A 351 -24.95 8.15 4.17
N GLY A 352 -24.32 9.33 4.26
CA GLY A 352 -23.68 9.80 5.49
C GLY A 352 -22.48 8.96 5.94
N ILE A 353 -21.82 8.27 5.01
CA ILE A 353 -20.60 7.48 5.29
C ILE A 353 -19.41 8.44 5.36
N ASP A 354 -18.59 8.29 6.41
CA ASP A 354 -17.41 9.11 6.61
C ASP A 354 -16.34 8.87 5.51
N PRO A 355 -15.79 9.94 4.89
CA PRO A 355 -14.72 9.82 3.88
C PRO A 355 -13.46 9.09 4.36
N VAL A 356 -13.16 9.11 5.66
CA VAL A 356 -12.06 8.36 6.28
C VAL A 356 -12.36 6.87 6.21
N GLN A 357 -13.58 6.44 6.61
CA GLN A 357 -13.97 5.03 6.52
C GLN A 357 -13.90 4.53 5.08
N TYR A 358 -14.40 5.33 4.14
CA TYR A 358 -14.31 5.04 2.71
C TYR A 358 -12.85 4.87 2.24
N GLY A 359 -11.95 5.78 2.63
CA GLY A 359 -10.53 5.69 2.29
C GLY A 359 -9.83 4.46 2.87
N ILE A 360 -10.15 4.07 4.10
CA ILE A 360 -9.56 2.88 4.72
C ILE A 360 -10.09 1.60 4.08
N ILE A 361 -11.39 1.50 3.80
CA ILE A 361 -11.97 0.36 3.08
C ILE A 361 -11.32 0.22 1.71
N ALA A 362 -11.21 1.32 0.96
CA ALA A 362 -10.54 1.33 -0.33
C ALA A 362 -9.08 0.87 -0.22
N THR A 363 -8.34 1.38 0.77
CA THR A 363 -6.93 1.04 0.98
C THR A 363 -6.73 -0.44 1.32
N VAL A 364 -7.55 -0.99 2.22
CA VAL A 364 -7.50 -2.42 2.60
C VAL A 364 -7.92 -3.30 1.42
N SER A 365 -8.97 -2.92 0.68
CA SER A 365 -9.39 -3.64 -0.53
C SER A 365 -8.30 -3.69 -1.60
N VAL A 366 -7.65 -2.56 -1.87
CA VAL A 366 -6.51 -2.50 -2.81
C VAL A 366 -5.36 -3.37 -2.31
N SER A 367 -5.08 -3.36 -1.00
CA SER A 367 -4.04 -4.19 -0.39
C SER A 367 -4.28 -5.68 -0.66
N ILE A 368 -5.54 -6.12 -0.58
CA ILE A 368 -5.92 -7.49 -0.94
C ILE A 368 -5.72 -7.73 -2.44
N GLY A 369 -6.10 -6.76 -3.27
CA GLY A 369 -5.88 -6.81 -4.72
C GLY A 369 -4.40 -7.03 -5.09
N LEU A 370 -3.48 -6.33 -4.43
CA LEU A 370 -2.03 -6.40 -4.70
C LEU A 370 -1.40 -7.77 -4.48
N VAL A 371 -2.09 -8.71 -3.84
CA VAL A 371 -1.66 -10.10 -3.63
C VAL A 371 -2.61 -11.12 -4.26
N THR A 372 -3.67 -10.66 -4.92
CA THR A 372 -4.67 -11.52 -5.55
C THR A 372 -4.44 -11.55 -7.07
N PRO A 373 -4.48 -12.73 -7.73
CA PRO A 373 -4.39 -12.85 -9.18
C PRO A 373 -5.48 -12.03 -9.90
N PRO A 374 -5.23 -11.54 -11.13
CA PRO A 374 -4.33 -12.13 -12.12
C PRO A 374 -2.91 -11.54 -12.21
N TYR A 375 -2.66 -10.32 -11.72
CA TYR A 375 -1.30 -9.75 -11.68
C TYR A 375 -0.70 -9.80 -10.28
N GLY A 376 -1.45 -9.35 -9.27
CA GLY A 376 -1.01 -9.37 -7.86
C GLY A 376 0.42 -8.84 -7.69
N LEU A 377 0.65 -7.55 -7.91
CA LEU A 377 1.99 -6.96 -8.03
C LEU A 377 2.97 -7.34 -6.91
N CYS A 378 2.51 -7.41 -5.66
CA CYS A 378 3.35 -7.83 -4.53
C CYS A 378 3.62 -9.34 -4.56
N LEU A 379 2.63 -10.14 -4.95
CA LEU A 379 2.82 -11.58 -5.15
C LEU A 379 3.80 -11.86 -6.28
N PHE A 380 3.65 -11.22 -7.44
CA PHE A 380 4.56 -11.35 -8.59
C PHE A 380 6.00 -10.97 -8.22
N LEU A 381 6.18 -9.86 -7.49
CA LEU A 381 7.50 -9.43 -7.04
C LEU A 381 8.10 -10.42 -6.01
N ALA A 382 7.31 -10.92 -5.07
CA ALA A 382 7.76 -11.92 -4.10
C ALA A 382 8.13 -13.25 -4.78
N SER A 383 7.34 -13.71 -5.76
CA SER A 383 7.63 -14.91 -6.57
C SER A 383 8.94 -14.75 -7.35
N THR A 384 9.18 -13.57 -7.92
CA THR A 384 10.44 -13.23 -8.60
C THR A 384 11.64 -13.34 -7.64
N ILE A 385 11.50 -12.86 -6.40
CA ILE A 385 12.54 -12.97 -5.36
C ILE A 385 12.72 -14.43 -4.92
N GLY A 386 11.63 -15.19 -4.79
CA GLY A 386 11.64 -16.61 -4.42
C GLY A 386 12.14 -17.54 -5.52
N GLY A 387 12.18 -17.09 -6.77
CA GLY A 387 12.56 -17.89 -7.93
C GLY A 387 11.57 -19.01 -8.24
N ILE A 388 10.27 -18.76 -8.04
CA ILE A 388 9.17 -19.69 -8.31
C ILE A 388 8.11 -19.02 -9.18
N GLU A 389 7.23 -19.82 -9.79
CA GLU A 389 6.09 -19.31 -10.53
C GLU A 389 5.03 -18.76 -9.55
N VAL A 390 4.15 -17.87 -10.03
CA VAL A 390 3.12 -17.27 -9.18
C VAL A 390 2.13 -18.34 -8.72
N GLU A 391 1.81 -19.27 -9.63
CA GLU A 391 0.91 -20.41 -9.46
C GLU A 391 1.26 -21.25 -8.24
N ASP A 392 2.56 -21.46 -8.00
CA ASP A 392 3.06 -22.27 -6.89
C ASP A 392 2.69 -21.68 -5.52
N ALA A 393 2.71 -20.34 -5.41
CA ALA A 393 2.43 -19.62 -4.18
C ALA A 393 0.93 -19.30 -3.98
N LEU A 394 0.07 -19.56 -4.98
CA LEU A 394 -1.34 -19.16 -4.95
C LEU A 394 -2.12 -19.77 -3.80
N ALA A 395 -1.96 -21.08 -3.58
CA ALA A 395 -2.74 -21.78 -2.55
C ALA A 395 -2.48 -21.18 -1.15
N ASP A 396 -1.23 -20.88 -0.84
CA ASP A 396 -0.83 -20.28 0.44
C ASP A 396 -1.25 -18.81 0.53
N THR A 397 -1.17 -18.09 -0.59
CA THR A 397 -1.60 -16.69 -0.67
C THR A 397 -3.10 -16.56 -0.43
N LEU A 398 -3.92 -17.43 -1.02
CA LEU A 398 -5.38 -17.42 -0.83
C LEU A 398 -5.80 -17.65 0.62
N ILE A 399 -5.06 -18.49 1.37
CA ILE A 399 -5.32 -18.70 2.80
C ILE A 399 -5.10 -17.40 3.58
N LEU A 400 -4.03 -16.65 3.27
CA LEU A 400 -3.70 -15.38 3.92
C LEU A 400 -4.64 -14.25 3.49
N VAL A 401 -5.01 -14.21 2.21
CA VAL A 401 -6.04 -13.31 1.67
C VAL A 401 -7.39 -13.54 2.35
N GLY A 402 -7.75 -14.78 2.64
CA GLY A 402 -8.98 -15.11 3.37
C GLY A 402 -9.11 -14.36 4.70
N VAL A 403 -8.00 -14.23 5.44
CA VAL A 403 -7.98 -13.44 6.68
C VAL A 403 -8.22 -11.96 6.41
N MET A 404 -7.57 -11.41 5.38
CA MET A 404 -7.72 -10.01 5.03
C MET A 404 -9.16 -9.70 4.57
N ILE A 405 -9.81 -10.63 3.85
CA ILE A 405 -11.22 -10.51 3.46
C ILE A 405 -12.13 -10.51 4.69
N VAL A 406 -11.88 -11.39 5.67
CA VAL A 406 -12.64 -11.40 6.93
C VAL A 406 -12.49 -10.05 7.65
N ILE A 407 -11.28 -9.52 7.71
CA ILE A 407 -11.03 -8.22 8.36
C ILE A 407 -11.71 -7.10 7.58
N LEU A 408 -11.63 -7.08 6.26
CA LEU A 408 -12.35 -6.12 5.41
C LEU A 408 -13.87 -6.18 5.67
N ALA A 409 -14.45 -7.37 5.78
CA ALA A 409 -15.85 -7.53 6.14
C ALA A 409 -16.15 -6.95 7.53
N LEU A 410 -15.28 -7.17 8.52
CA LEU A 410 -15.40 -6.56 9.84
C LEU A 410 -15.35 -5.02 9.79
N LEU A 411 -14.49 -4.43 8.95
CA LEU A 411 -14.42 -2.97 8.78
C LEU A 411 -15.68 -2.38 8.13
N ILE A 412 -16.33 -3.14 7.25
CA ILE A 412 -17.60 -2.75 6.62
C ILE A 412 -18.75 -2.82 7.63
N ILE A 413 -18.79 -3.87 8.47
CA ILE A 413 -19.85 -4.09 9.47
C ILE A 413 -19.67 -3.17 10.68
N PHE A 414 -18.43 -2.97 11.13
CA PHE A 414 -18.08 -2.24 12.35
C PHE A 414 -17.24 -1.01 12.00
N PRO A 415 -17.85 0.10 11.55
CA PRO A 415 -17.15 1.36 11.25
C PRO A 415 -16.30 1.87 12.42
N GLN A 416 -16.68 1.50 13.66
CA GLN A 416 -15.97 1.87 14.87
C GLN A 416 -14.52 1.39 14.86
N ILE A 417 -14.19 0.26 14.20
CA ILE A 417 -12.81 -0.20 14.12
C ILE A 417 -11.92 0.84 13.42
N THR A 418 -12.44 1.44 12.34
CA THR A 418 -11.74 2.49 11.61
C THR A 418 -11.83 3.84 12.32
N MET A 419 -13.01 4.19 12.84
CA MET A 419 -13.28 5.53 13.35
C MET A 419 -12.92 5.74 14.83
N PHE A 420 -12.60 4.66 15.58
CA PHE A 420 -12.27 4.74 17.01
C PHE A 420 -11.06 5.65 17.27
N LEU A 421 -9.97 5.42 16.55
CA LEU A 421 -8.73 6.17 16.78
C LEU A 421 -8.80 7.61 16.24
N PRO A 422 -9.36 7.87 15.03
CA PRO A 422 -9.67 9.22 14.59
C PRO A 422 -10.52 10.00 15.59
N GLY A 423 -11.64 9.45 16.07
CA GLY A 423 -12.52 10.15 17.02
C GLY A 423 -11.87 10.38 18.38
N LEU A 424 -11.00 9.48 18.85
CA LEU A 424 -10.28 9.68 20.11
C LEU A 424 -9.23 10.79 20.03
N LEU A 425 -8.55 10.91 18.89
CA LEU A 425 -7.37 11.77 18.75
C LEU A 425 -7.64 13.12 18.08
N LEU A 426 -8.68 13.21 17.25
CA LEU A 426 -8.98 14.38 16.43
C LEU A 426 -10.33 15.04 16.78
N GLY A 427 -11.16 14.43 17.63
CA GLY A 427 -12.45 14.96 18.08
C GLY A 427 -13.61 14.43 17.24
#